data_AF-A0A6G0Y4H1-F1
#
_entry.id   AF-A0A6G0Y4H1-F1
#
_cell.length_a   1.000
_cell.length_b   1.000
_cell.length_c   1.000
_cell.angle_alpha   90.00
_cell.angle_beta   90.00
_cell.angle_gamma   90.00
#
_symmetry.space_group_name_H-M   'P 1'
#
loop_
_entity.id
_entity.type
_entity.pdbx_description
1 polymer ?
#
loop_
_entity_poly.entity_id
_entity_poly.type
_entity_poly.pdbx_seq_one_letter_code
_entity_poly.pdbx_strand_id
1 'polypeptide(L)'
;MFTRPDDADSRVIIMCTVLVNQTHPVSGKRKGTDLIIPAGTADTTVSTNGRVYVKFNDYDFYPLYFMYYQRTPELIHESKYFRKYSHDILQQNHQVAQQQKLLTQHDLDQAQLELEKAQREVAEAQREVAEAQREVAKAQREIEQRKRTIDQRKREIERSQMESLLEQNQEQPQAQGQLQPIKLEQKQAKCEQKQEQKRAKLEQNQEPKQVKLEQNQKQKRAKLEKNQEPKRAKLEQNQEQEQVHHEKKQTSSEQNQREAQHKQKQSWREQKQKQAQQEMERAGREIEWAGRKMERAGRDLERAYRNQHQKRAWREIELAERKMERVGREMERAGRKMERAGRELEEQCYIM
;
A
#
# COMPACT_ATOMS: atom_id res chain seq x y z
N MET A 1 1.27 9.20 44.18
CA MET A 1 0.32 8.65 43.19
C MET A 1 -0.76 9.69 42.94
N PHE A 2 -0.58 10.55 41.95
CA PHE A 2 -1.61 11.47 41.48
C PHE A 2 -1.96 11.03 40.05
N THR A 3 -3.20 10.62 39.85
CA THR A 3 -3.71 10.18 38.54
C THR A 3 -3.62 11.32 37.54
N ARG A 4 -3.26 10.99 36.30
CA ARG A 4 -3.14 11.95 35.19
C ARG A 4 -4.47 12.70 34.99
N PRO A 5 -4.45 14.00 34.63
CA PRO A 5 -5.66 14.81 34.47
C PRO A 5 -6.53 14.44 33.25
N ASP A 6 -6.09 13.52 32.39
CA ASP A 6 -6.71 13.30 31.08
C ASP A 6 -7.76 12.18 31.05
N ASP A 7 -7.95 11.42 32.14
CA ASP A 7 -9.08 10.50 32.27
C ASP A 7 -10.31 11.26 32.74
N ALA A 8 -10.97 11.96 31.80
CA ALA A 8 -12.21 12.71 32.02
C ALA A 8 -13.37 11.89 32.63
N ASP A 9 -13.21 10.57 32.74
CA ASP A 9 -14.19 9.62 33.28
C ASP A 9 -13.92 9.14 34.71
N SER A 10 -12.80 9.54 35.33
CA SER A 10 -12.55 9.23 36.74
C SER A 10 -13.21 10.28 37.63
N ARG A 11 -14.21 9.87 38.42
CA ARG A 11 -14.93 10.74 39.34
C ARG A 11 -14.70 10.30 40.78
N VAL A 12 -14.71 11.26 41.69
CA VAL A 12 -14.56 11.01 43.13
C VAL A 12 -15.81 11.49 43.86
N ILE A 13 -16.43 10.60 44.63
CA ILE A 13 -17.42 10.95 45.65
C ILE A 13 -16.71 10.96 46.99
N ILE A 14 -16.86 12.06 47.74
CA ILE A 14 -16.36 12.14 49.11
C ILE A 14 -17.54 11.86 50.04
N MET A 15 -17.41 10.83 50.89
CA MET A 15 -18.37 10.53 51.94
C MET A 15 -17.88 11.13 53.25
N CYS A 16 -18.73 11.90 53.91
CA CYS A 16 -18.32 12.73 55.03
C CYS A 16 -19.34 12.66 56.17
N THR A 17 -18.83 12.80 57.40
CA THR A 17 -19.65 13.11 58.56
C THR A 17 -19.79 14.62 58.65
N VAL A 18 -21.02 15.09 58.80
CA VAL A 18 -21.32 16.53 58.90
C VAL A 18 -22.04 16.76 60.21
N LEU A 19 -21.55 17.69 61.03
CA LEU A 19 -22.21 18.08 62.28
C LEU A 19 -23.41 18.96 61.93
N VAL A 20 -24.64 18.53 62.19
CA VAL A 20 -25.84 19.33 61.91
C VAL A 20 -26.56 19.60 63.22
N ASN A 21 -26.64 20.86 63.65
CA ASN A 21 -27.31 21.23 64.89
C ASN A 21 -28.69 21.85 64.62
N GLN A 22 -28.73 23.06 64.06
CA GLN A 22 -29.97 23.79 63.79
C GLN A 22 -30.07 24.14 62.31
N THR A 23 -31.08 23.56 61.65
CA THR A 23 -31.27 23.73 60.21
C THR A 23 -32.20 24.89 59.87
N HIS A 24 -31.86 25.68 58.85
CA HIS A 24 -32.73 26.68 58.24
C HIS A 24 -33.20 26.21 56.85
N PRO A 25 -34.50 25.99 56.62
CA PRO A 25 -35.00 25.56 55.32
C PRO A 25 -34.96 26.72 54.31
N VAL A 26 -34.31 26.50 53.17
CA VAL A 26 -34.22 27.51 52.10
C VAL A 26 -35.31 27.25 51.07
N SER A 27 -36.24 28.20 50.91
CA SER A 27 -37.28 28.12 49.87
C SER A 27 -36.68 28.40 48.49
N GLY A 28 -36.78 27.45 47.56
CA GLY A 28 -36.20 27.54 46.22
C GLY A 28 -36.80 28.59 45.28
N LYS A 29 -37.56 29.56 45.79
CA LYS A 29 -38.25 30.60 45.00
C LYS A 29 -37.50 31.94 45.03
N ARG A 30 -36.17 31.97 44.88
CA ARG A 30 -35.40 33.23 44.81
C ARG A 30 -34.81 33.46 43.42
N LYS A 31 -34.92 34.71 42.95
CA LYS A 31 -34.44 35.20 41.64
C LYS A 31 -32.99 35.71 41.65
N GLY A 32 -32.18 35.36 42.65
CA GLY A 32 -30.82 35.87 42.79
C GLY A 32 -29.90 34.83 43.45
N THR A 33 -28.64 34.80 43.03
CA THR A 33 -27.57 33.87 43.41
C THR A 33 -27.06 34.02 44.85
N ASP A 34 -27.84 34.63 45.74
CA ASP A 34 -27.38 34.91 47.10
C ASP A 34 -27.42 33.62 47.92
N LEU A 35 -26.24 33.03 48.13
CA LEU A 35 -25.99 32.05 49.17
C LEU A 35 -26.19 32.76 50.51
N ILE A 36 -27.39 32.60 51.07
CA ILE A 36 -27.75 33.24 52.33
C ILE A 36 -27.11 32.44 53.45
N ILE A 37 -26.14 33.04 54.13
CA ILE A 37 -25.76 32.62 55.48
C ILE A 37 -27.06 32.62 56.31
N PRO A 38 -27.48 31.48 56.89
CA PRO A 38 -28.74 31.36 57.58
C PRO A 38 -28.85 32.44 58.66
N ALA A 39 -29.97 33.15 58.69
CA ALA A 39 -30.20 34.16 59.71
C ALA A 39 -30.44 33.50 61.07
N GLY A 40 -29.81 34.04 62.14
CA GLY A 40 -29.98 33.57 63.51
C GLY A 40 -28.92 32.56 63.96
N THR A 41 -29.32 31.59 64.78
CA THR A 41 -28.45 30.57 65.41
C THR A 41 -28.32 29.29 64.58
N ALA A 42 -28.91 29.24 63.39
CA ALA A 42 -28.83 28.08 62.52
C ALA A 42 -27.43 27.92 61.92
N ASP A 43 -26.87 26.72 62.01
CA ASP A 43 -25.52 26.38 61.53
C ASP A 43 -25.53 25.74 60.13
N THR A 44 -26.71 25.32 59.67
CA THR A 44 -26.87 24.56 58.43
C THR A 44 -28.08 25.07 57.65
N THR A 45 -27.97 25.25 56.34
CA THR A 45 -29.15 25.43 55.49
C THR A 45 -29.52 24.11 54.83
N VAL A 46 -30.82 23.84 54.71
CA VAL A 46 -31.33 22.62 54.09
C VAL A 46 -32.29 22.95 52.96
N SER A 47 -32.20 22.21 51.86
CA SER A 47 -33.15 22.34 50.75
C SER A 47 -34.57 21.96 51.20
N THR A 48 -35.58 22.47 50.49
CA THR A 48 -37.00 22.20 50.78
C THR A 48 -37.37 20.71 50.79
N ASN A 49 -36.60 19.86 50.11
CA ASN A 49 -36.81 18.42 50.08
C ASN A 49 -35.99 17.65 51.13
N GLY A 50 -35.22 18.32 51.98
CA GLY A 50 -34.42 17.70 53.04
C GLY A 50 -33.20 16.90 52.56
N ARG A 51 -32.78 17.06 51.29
CA ARG A 51 -31.74 16.22 50.66
C ARG A 51 -30.40 16.91 50.46
N VAL A 52 -30.37 18.23 50.45
CA VAL A 52 -29.15 19.02 50.24
C VAL A 52 -28.93 19.87 51.47
N TYR A 53 -27.76 19.71 52.07
CA TYR A 53 -27.31 20.45 53.23
C TYR A 53 -26.15 21.35 52.80
N VAL A 54 -26.15 22.60 53.24
CA VAL A 54 -25.06 23.54 52.97
C VAL A 54 -24.53 24.03 54.31
N LYS A 55 -23.22 23.84 54.46
CA LYS A 55 -22.42 24.30 55.59
C LYS A 55 -21.62 25.53 55.20
N PHE A 56 -21.49 26.45 56.14
CA PHE A 56 -20.78 27.71 55.97
C PHE A 56 -19.45 27.74 56.74
N ASN A 57 -19.16 26.65 57.47
CA ASN A 57 -17.95 26.48 58.24
C ASN A 57 -17.27 25.17 57.82
N ASP A 58 -15.99 25.25 57.46
CA ASP A 58 -15.18 24.12 57.02
C ASP A 58 -14.91 23.12 58.15
N TYR A 59 -14.97 23.58 59.41
CA TYR A 59 -14.77 22.72 60.59
C TYR A 59 -15.94 21.76 60.88
N ASP A 60 -17.10 21.96 60.25
CA ASP A 60 -18.29 21.11 60.46
C ASP A 60 -18.32 19.88 59.54
N PHE A 61 -17.28 19.66 58.73
CA PHE A 61 -17.20 18.62 57.72
C PHE A 61 -15.95 17.75 57.91
N TYR A 62 -16.18 16.45 58.16
CA TYR A 62 -15.12 15.47 58.37
C TYR A 62 -15.17 14.42 57.25
N PRO A 63 -14.28 14.50 56.24
CA PRO A 63 -14.22 13.51 55.18
C PRO A 63 -13.77 12.16 55.74
N LEU A 64 -14.57 11.11 55.49
CA LEU A 64 -14.28 9.75 55.93
C LEU A 64 -13.72 8.89 54.79
N TYR A 65 -14.35 8.95 53.61
CA TYR A 65 -13.99 8.09 52.49
C TYR A 65 -13.94 8.85 51.18
N PHE A 66 -12.97 8.51 50.34
CA PHE A 66 -12.89 8.92 48.94
C PHE A 66 -13.23 7.72 48.07
N MET A 67 -14.39 7.76 47.43
CA MET A 67 -14.85 6.71 46.51
C MET A 67 -14.52 7.12 45.08
N TYR A 68 -13.54 6.46 44.49
CA TYR A 68 -13.24 6.56 43.07
C TYR A 68 -14.20 5.65 42.31
N TYR A 69 -14.89 6.20 41.32
CA TYR A 69 -15.76 5.42 40.46
C TYR A 69 -15.58 5.86 39.02
N GLN A 70 -15.62 4.87 38.14
CA GLN A 70 -15.66 5.08 36.70
C GLN A 70 -17.10 4.98 36.25
N ARG A 71 -17.55 5.98 35.49
CA ARG A 71 -18.91 5.96 34.96
C ARG A 71 -18.93 5.01 33.76
N THR A 72 -19.58 3.87 33.88
CA THR A 72 -19.76 2.98 32.74
C THR A 72 -20.88 3.52 31.84
N PRO A 73 -20.70 3.57 30.50
CA PRO A 73 -21.73 4.05 29.57
C PRO A 73 -23.08 3.34 29.75
N GLU A 74 -23.07 2.07 30.13
CA GLU A 74 -24.25 1.23 30.32
C GLU A 74 -25.15 1.79 31.44
N LEU A 75 -24.56 2.25 32.56
CA LEU A 75 -25.30 2.79 33.71
C LEU A 75 -25.88 4.20 33.46
N ILE A 76 -25.41 4.90 32.43
CA ILE A 76 -25.90 6.24 32.07
C ILE A 76 -27.34 6.17 31.57
N HIS A 77 -27.66 5.14 30.80
CA HIS A 77 -28.95 4.98 30.14
C HIS A 77 -30.04 4.43 31.07
N GLU A 78 -29.65 3.73 32.14
CA GLU A 78 -30.59 3.14 33.11
C GLU A 78 -30.98 4.09 34.24
N SER A 79 -30.15 5.11 34.52
CA SER A 79 -30.41 6.03 35.61
C SER A 79 -31.67 6.88 35.37
N LYS A 80 -32.60 6.80 36.33
CA LYS A 80 -33.83 7.62 36.38
C LYS A 80 -33.55 9.13 36.32
N TYR A 81 -32.36 9.57 36.72
CA TYR A 81 -31.98 10.98 36.80
C TYR A 81 -31.44 11.55 35.49
N PHE A 82 -31.02 10.72 34.53
CA PHE A 82 -30.40 11.17 33.27
C PHE A 82 -31.28 10.97 32.02
N ARG A 83 -32.45 10.31 32.15
CA ARG A 83 -33.36 10.00 31.03
C ARG A 83 -33.69 11.18 30.11
N LYS A 84 -33.76 12.41 30.62
CA LYS A 84 -34.21 13.57 29.85
C LYS A 84 -33.18 14.11 28.85
N TYR A 85 -31.89 13.82 29.05
CA TYR A 85 -30.82 14.20 28.11
C TYR A 85 -30.38 13.04 27.21
N SER A 86 -30.74 11.81 27.53
CA SER A 86 -30.30 10.62 26.79
C SER A 86 -31.00 10.46 25.45
N HIS A 87 -32.25 10.91 25.28
CA HIS A 87 -33.01 10.66 24.05
C HIS A 87 -32.47 11.47 22.85
N ASP A 88 -32.17 12.75 23.03
CA ASP A 88 -31.69 13.61 21.95
C ASP A 88 -30.29 13.19 21.47
N ILE A 89 -29.41 12.82 22.40
CA ILE A 89 -28.06 12.34 22.11
C ILE A 89 -28.11 10.99 21.38
N LEU A 90 -28.99 10.07 21.81
CA LEU A 90 -29.18 8.79 21.13
C LEU A 90 -29.72 8.97 19.71
N GLN A 91 -30.65 9.91 19.51
CA GLN A 91 -31.20 10.20 18.19
C GLN A 91 -30.15 10.82 17.26
N GLN A 92 -29.34 11.75 17.76
CA GLN A 92 -28.21 12.31 17.00
C GLN A 92 -27.18 11.24 16.67
N ASN A 93 -26.77 10.43 17.63
CA ASN A 93 -25.81 9.35 17.40
C ASN A 93 -26.35 8.32 16.39
N HIS A 94 -27.65 8.01 16.44
CA HIS A 94 -28.28 7.12 15.47
C HIS A 94 -28.25 7.72 14.07
N GLN A 95 -28.54 9.02 13.91
CA GLN A 95 -28.44 9.70 12.62
C GLN A 95 -27.01 9.72 12.08
N VAL A 96 -26.02 10.02 12.93
CA VAL A 96 -24.60 9.99 12.55
C VAL A 96 -24.18 8.58 12.13
N ALA A 97 -24.58 7.56 12.87
CA ALA A 97 -24.29 6.17 12.53
C ALA A 97 -24.93 5.76 11.20
N GLN A 98 -26.16 6.21 10.91
CA GLN A 98 -26.81 5.97 9.61
C GLN A 98 -26.08 6.68 8.46
N GLN A 99 -25.66 7.93 8.65
CA GLN A 99 -24.90 8.67 7.63
C GLN A 99 -23.55 8.02 7.34
N GLN A 100 -22.83 7.59 8.38
CA GLN A 100 -21.58 6.85 8.22
C GLN A 100 -21.79 5.52 7.49
N LYS A 101 -22.88 4.80 7.78
CA LYS A 101 -23.23 3.57 7.08
C LYS A 101 -23.51 3.81 5.59
N LEU A 102 -24.21 4.89 5.24
CA LEU A 102 -24.45 5.25 3.84
C LEU A 102 -23.15 5.66 3.12
N LEU A 103 -22.29 6.42 3.77
CA LEU A 103 -21.00 6.83 3.21
C LEU A 103 -20.11 5.62 2.92
N THR A 104 -19.97 4.72 3.91
CA THR A 104 -19.19 3.49 3.74
C THR A 104 -19.78 2.58 2.66
N GLN A 105 -21.09 2.55 2.50
CA GLN A 105 -21.72 1.80 1.41
C GLN A 105 -21.42 2.40 0.04
N HIS A 106 -21.48 3.72 -0.11
CA HIS A 106 -21.08 4.41 -1.33
C HIS A 106 -19.61 4.16 -1.69
N ASP A 107 -18.70 4.21 -0.72
CA ASP A 107 -17.27 3.95 -0.94
C ASP A 107 -17.03 2.49 -1.38
N LEU A 108 -17.79 1.53 -0.83
CA LEU A 108 -17.75 0.14 -1.25
C LEU A 108 -18.25 -0.03 -2.69
N ASP A 109 -19.35 0.62 -3.05
CA ASP A 109 -19.91 0.57 -4.41
C ASP A 109 -18.94 1.20 -5.42
N GLN A 110 -18.28 2.30 -5.06
CA GLN A 110 -17.27 2.94 -5.90
C GLN A 110 -16.04 2.02 -6.10
N ALA A 111 -15.56 1.39 -5.02
CA ALA A 111 -14.44 0.45 -5.10
C ALA A 111 -14.78 -0.77 -5.97
N GLN A 112 -16.04 -1.25 -5.94
CA GLN A 112 -16.49 -2.32 -6.81
C GLN A 112 -16.49 -1.91 -8.29
N LEU A 113 -16.94 -0.70 -8.61
CA LEU A 113 -16.92 -0.18 -9.97
C LEU A 113 -15.48 -0.05 -10.51
N GLU A 114 -14.56 0.44 -9.69
CA GLU A 114 -13.13 0.53 -10.05
C GLU A 114 -12.52 -0.86 -10.27
N LEU A 115 -12.87 -1.84 -9.45
CA LEU A 115 -12.43 -3.22 -9.63
C LEU A 115 -12.96 -3.82 -10.93
N GLU A 116 -14.23 -3.61 -11.26
CA GLU A 116 -14.80 -4.09 -12.53
C GLU A 116 -14.12 -3.45 -13.73
N LYS A 117 -13.83 -2.15 -13.67
CA LYS A 117 -13.08 -1.44 -14.71
C LYS A 117 -11.68 -2.03 -14.89
N ALA A 118 -10.95 -2.24 -13.80
CA ALA A 118 -9.63 -2.85 -13.84
C ALA A 118 -9.67 -4.28 -14.41
N GLN A 119 -10.70 -5.07 -14.10
CA GLN A 119 -10.88 -6.39 -14.68
C GLN A 119 -11.08 -6.35 -16.20
N ARG A 120 -11.84 -5.36 -16.72
CA ARG A 120 -12.01 -5.17 -18.16
C ARG A 120 -10.69 -4.80 -18.85
N GLU A 121 -9.90 -3.92 -18.25
CA GLU A 121 -8.58 -3.54 -18.77
C GLU A 121 -7.61 -4.75 -18.80
N VAL A 122 -7.64 -5.60 -17.77
CA VAL A 122 -6.85 -6.85 -17.76
C VAL A 122 -7.30 -7.80 -18.86
N ALA A 123 -8.61 -7.95 -19.09
CA ALA A 123 -9.13 -8.81 -20.15
C ALA A 123 -8.75 -8.30 -21.55
N GLU A 124 -8.70 -6.99 -21.75
CA GLU A 124 -8.22 -6.37 -22.99
C GLU A 124 -6.73 -6.62 -23.21
N ALA A 125 -5.90 -6.38 -22.19
CA ALA A 125 -4.47 -6.67 -22.26
C ALA A 125 -4.18 -8.16 -22.53
N GLN A 126 -4.99 -9.07 -21.99
CA GLN A 126 -4.87 -10.51 -22.29
C GLN A 126 -5.18 -10.83 -23.75
N ARG A 127 -6.15 -10.13 -24.37
CA ARG A 127 -6.45 -10.29 -25.80
C ARG A 127 -5.29 -9.82 -26.67
N GLU A 128 -4.69 -8.68 -26.35
CA GLU A 128 -3.51 -8.16 -27.06
C GLU A 128 -2.32 -9.12 -26.96
N VAL A 129 -2.07 -9.70 -25.77
CA VAL A 129 -1.03 -10.70 -25.58
C VAL A 129 -1.30 -11.95 -26.43
N ALA A 130 -2.55 -12.41 -26.49
CA ALA A 130 -2.92 -13.56 -27.32
C ALA A 130 -2.74 -13.28 -28.82
N GLU A 131 -3.03 -12.07 -29.27
CA GLU A 131 -2.78 -11.64 -30.65
C GLU A 131 -1.28 -11.58 -30.96
N ALA A 132 -0.48 -10.97 -30.08
CA ALA A 132 0.97 -10.94 -30.22
C ALA A 132 1.57 -12.36 -30.27
N GLN A 133 1.07 -13.30 -29.47
CA GLN A 133 1.50 -14.69 -29.51
C GLN A 133 1.18 -15.37 -30.86
N ARG A 134 0.05 -15.05 -31.49
CA ARG A 134 -0.29 -15.56 -32.82
C ARG A 134 0.67 -15.03 -33.89
N GLU A 135 1.02 -13.75 -33.83
CA GLU A 135 2.00 -13.17 -34.75
C GLU A 135 3.40 -13.76 -34.55
N VAL A 136 3.83 -14.00 -33.30
CA VAL A 136 5.08 -14.71 -33.01
C VAL A 136 5.06 -16.13 -33.60
N ALA A 137 3.97 -16.87 -33.46
CA ALA A 137 3.84 -18.21 -34.04
C ALA A 137 3.89 -18.18 -35.58
N LYS A 138 3.31 -17.15 -36.21
CA LYS A 138 3.37 -16.94 -37.66
C LYS A 138 4.81 -16.64 -38.11
N ALA A 139 5.51 -15.75 -37.43
CA ALA A 139 6.91 -15.44 -37.71
C ALA A 139 7.82 -16.67 -37.54
N GLN A 140 7.59 -17.49 -36.51
CA GLN A 140 8.33 -18.75 -36.31
C GLN A 140 8.16 -19.72 -37.49
N ARG A 141 6.93 -19.89 -38.01
CA ARG A 141 6.68 -20.72 -39.20
C ARG A 141 7.42 -20.18 -40.43
N GLU A 142 7.45 -18.87 -40.61
CA GLU A 142 8.15 -18.24 -41.74
C GLU A 142 9.68 -18.44 -41.64
N ILE A 143 10.24 -18.31 -40.43
CA ILE A 143 11.66 -18.61 -40.16
C ILE A 143 11.96 -20.07 -40.52
N GLU A 144 11.10 -21.01 -40.14
CA GLU A 144 11.30 -22.42 -40.43
C GLU A 144 11.20 -22.73 -41.94
N GLN A 145 10.28 -22.09 -42.65
CA GLN A 145 10.23 -22.15 -44.11
C GLN A 145 11.51 -21.65 -44.76
N ARG A 146 12.04 -20.50 -44.31
CA ARG A 146 13.31 -19.93 -44.80
C ARG A 146 14.50 -20.85 -44.51
N LYS A 147 14.55 -21.50 -43.35
CA LYS A 147 15.59 -22.50 -43.03
C LYS A 147 15.59 -23.64 -44.05
N ARG A 148 14.42 -24.18 -44.38
CA ARG A 148 14.29 -25.24 -45.41
C ARG A 148 14.79 -24.79 -46.79
N THR A 149 14.51 -23.54 -47.17
CA THR A 149 15.00 -22.99 -48.44
C THR A 149 16.51 -22.81 -48.46
N ILE A 150 17.10 -22.36 -47.34
CA ILE A 150 18.55 -22.27 -47.18
C ILE A 150 19.19 -23.65 -47.30
N ASP A 151 18.64 -24.67 -46.65
CA ASP A 151 19.15 -26.04 -46.72
C ASP A 151 19.06 -26.63 -48.13
N GLN A 152 17.98 -26.34 -48.86
CA GLN A 152 17.87 -26.71 -50.28
C GLN A 152 18.96 -26.05 -51.13
N ARG A 153 19.16 -24.73 -50.98
CA ARG A 153 20.22 -24.00 -51.71
C ARG A 153 21.62 -24.50 -51.36
N LYS A 154 21.88 -24.85 -50.09
CA LYS A 154 23.17 -25.46 -49.70
C LYS A 154 23.43 -26.76 -50.47
N ARG A 155 22.44 -27.65 -50.57
CA ARG A 155 22.55 -28.90 -51.34
C ARG A 155 22.73 -28.67 -52.85
N GLU A 156 22.14 -27.61 -53.39
CA GLU A 156 22.36 -27.21 -54.78
C GLU A 156 23.79 -26.72 -55.00
N ILE A 157 24.31 -25.86 -54.11
CA ILE A 157 25.69 -25.39 -54.16
C ILE A 157 26.67 -26.56 -54.06
N GLU A 158 26.46 -27.49 -53.12
CA GLU A 158 27.27 -28.70 -52.98
C GLU A 158 27.24 -29.57 -54.24
N ARG A 159 26.06 -29.71 -54.88
CA ARG A 159 25.93 -30.42 -56.16
C ARG A 159 26.69 -29.74 -57.28
N SER A 160 26.54 -28.43 -57.45
CA SER A 160 27.28 -27.66 -58.45
C SER A 160 28.80 -27.71 -58.21
N GLN A 161 29.25 -27.74 -56.96
CA GLN A 161 30.66 -27.93 -56.61
C GLN A 161 31.17 -29.32 -57.00
N MET A 162 30.40 -30.38 -56.72
CA MET A 162 30.72 -31.76 -57.13
C MET A 162 30.77 -31.90 -58.66
N GLU A 163 29.83 -31.26 -59.37
CA GLU A 163 29.74 -31.29 -60.82
C GLU A 163 30.95 -30.57 -61.46
N SER A 164 31.33 -29.40 -60.92
CA SER A 164 32.55 -28.69 -61.33
C SER A 164 33.85 -29.47 -61.06
N LEU A 165 33.93 -30.21 -59.94
CA LEU A 165 35.06 -31.10 -59.65
C LEU A 165 35.13 -32.31 -60.61
N LEU A 166 33.98 -32.81 -61.05
CA LEU A 166 33.89 -33.88 -62.06
C LEU A 166 34.35 -33.37 -63.44
N GLU A 167 33.93 -32.17 -63.84
CA GLU A 167 34.40 -31.52 -65.08
C GLU A 167 35.91 -31.27 -65.06
N GLN A 168 36.48 -30.76 -63.96
CA GLN A 168 37.93 -30.58 -63.82
C GLN A 168 38.73 -31.89 -63.94
N ASN A 169 38.14 -33.03 -63.56
CA ASN A 169 38.79 -34.33 -63.69
C ASN A 169 38.60 -34.99 -65.08
N GLN A 170 37.68 -34.49 -65.92
CA GLN A 170 37.52 -34.98 -67.30
C GLN A 170 38.46 -34.30 -68.31
N GLU A 171 39.11 -33.18 -67.95
CA GLU A 171 39.98 -32.42 -68.86
C GLU A 171 41.49 -32.72 -68.76
N GLN A 172 41.92 -33.81 -68.09
CA GLN A 172 43.29 -34.33 -68.24
C GLN A 172 43.32 -35.60 -69.12
N PRO A 173 44.04 -35.59 -70.27
CA PRO A 173 43.85 -36.57 -71.33
C PRO A 173 44.60 -37.89 -71.11
N GLN A 174 43.94 -38.91 -71.63
CA GLN A 174 44.43 -40.21 -72.07
C GLN A 174 45.91 -40.25 -72.46
N ALA A 175 46.63 -41.21 -71.86
CA ALA A 175 47.68 -41.96 -72.54
C ALA A 175 47.54 -43.46 -72.22
N GLN A 176 47.55 -44.25 -73.29
CA GLN A 176 47.78 -45.71 -73.37
C GLN A 176 46.59 -46.67 -73.15
N GLY A 177 46.35 -47.49 -74.18
CA GLY A 177 45.98 -48.89 -73.98
C GLY A 177 44.85 -49.43 -74.86
N GLN A 178 45.19 -49.86 -76.07
CA GLN A 178 44.37 -50.70 -76.95
C GLN A 178 44.02 -52.05 -76.29
N LEU A 179 42.84 -52.61 -76.57
CA LEU A 179 42.64 -53.94 -77.20
C LEU A 179 41.16 -54.36 -77.22
N GLN A 180 40.77 -54.91 -78.36
CA GLN A 180 39.43 -55.34 -78.76
C GLN A 180 39.11 -56.80 -78.38
N PRO A 181 37.86 -57.28 -78.58
CA PRO A 181 37.20 -58.33 -77.79
C PRO A 181 37.18 -59.71 -78.46
N ILE A 182 37.10 -60.80 -77.69
CA ILE A 182 36.74 -62.13 -78.21
C ILE A 182 35.80 -62.87 -77.23
N LYS A 183 34.71 -63.35 -77.83
CA LYS A 183 33.58 -64.13 -77.33
C LYS A 183 34.01 -65.49 -76.76
N LEU A 184 33.30 -66.01 -75.75
CA LEU A 184 32.41 -67.19 -75.83
C LEU A 184 32.10 -67.69 -74.41
N GLU A 185 30.88 -67.41 -73.96
CA GLU A 185 30.13 -68.40 -73.19
C GLU A 185 30.01 -69.67 -74.03
N GLN A 186 30.44 -70.79 -73.45
CA GLN A 186 30.08 -72.19 -73.73
C GLN A 186 31.31 -73.08 -73.57
N LYS A 187 31.66 -73.31 -72.30
CA LYS A 187 32.28 -74.56 -71.81
C LYS A 187 32.12 -74.69 -70.29
N GLN A 188 30.96 -74.24 -69.80
CA GLN A 188 30.32 -74.84 -68.62
C GLN A 188 30.09 -76.33 -68.94
N ALA A 189 30.29 -77.19 -67.94
CA ALA A 189 30.12 -78.65 -67.97
C ALA A 189 31.31 -79.58 -68.34
N LYS A 190 32.55 -79.10 -68.51
CA LYS A 190 33.73 -80.03 -68.58
C LYS A 190 34.99 -79.62 -67.79
N CYS A 191 34.90 -78.60 -66.93
CA CYS A 191 36.01 -78.17 -66.05
C CYS A 191 35.80 -78.53 -64.56
N GLU A 192 34.58 -78.89 -64.15
CA GLU A 192 34.23 -79.15 -62.75
C GLU A 192 34.89 -80.41 -62.16
N GLN A 193 35.20 -81.44 -62.97
CA GLN A 193 35.92 -82.63 -62.48
C GLN A 193 37.45 -82.48 -62.40
N LYS A 194 38.05 -81.42 -62.97
CA LYS A 194 39.52 -81.20 -62.95
C LYS A 194 39.94 -80.05 -62.02
N GLN A 195 38.97 -79.27 -61.53
CA GLN A 195 39.20 -78.14 -60.62
C GLN A 195 39.18 -78.56 -59.14
N GLU A 196 38.56 -79.69 -58.81
CA GLU A 196 38.46 -80.22 -57.44
C GLU A 196 39.78 -80.87 -56.95
N GLN A 197 40.50 -81.55 -57.85
CA GLN A 197 41.86 -82.06 -57.55
C GLN A 197 42.95 -80.97 -57.54
N LYS A 198 42.68 -79.79 -58.11
CA LYS A 198 43.56 -78.60 -57.99
C LYS A 198 43.22 -77.72 -56.79
N ARG A 199 41.95 -77.69 -56.33
CA ARG A 199 41.55 -76.96 -55.12
C ARG A 199 42.21 -77.53 -53.86
N ALA A 200 42.25 -78.85 -53.70
CA ALA A 200 42.90 -79.47 -52.54
C ALA A 200 44.43 -79.20 -52.42
N LYS A 201 45.14 -78.92 -53.53
CA LYS A 201 46.57 -78.54 -53.51
C LYS A 201 46.83 -77.02 -53.48
N LEU A 202 45.85 -76.18 -53.84
CA LEU A 202 45.96 -74.72 -53.69
C LEU A 202 45.51 -74.24 -52.31
N GLU A 203 44.60 -74.96 -51.65
CA GLU A 203 44.04 -74.59 -50.34
C GLU A 203 45.08 -74.72 -49.21
N GLN A 204 45.99 -75.70 -49.28
CA GLN A 204 47.15 -75.80 -48.39
C GLN A 204 48.23 -74.70 -48.60
N ASN A 205 48.12 -73.88 -49.65
CA ASN A 205 49.05 -72.76 -49.93
C ASN A 205 48.35 -71.39 -50.04
N GLN A 206 47.02 -71.33 -49.86
CA GLN A 206 46.24 -70.09 -49.89
C GLN A 206 45.99 -69.52 -48.49
N GLU A 207 45.90 -70.35 -47.45
CA GLU A 207 45.75 -69.87 -46.07
C GLU A 207 46.90 -68.94 -45.61
N PRO A 208 48.20 -69.23 -45.84
CA PRO A 208 49.24 -68.29 -45.45
C PRO A 208 49.29 -67.02 -46.33
N LYS A 209 48.67 -67.02 -47.53
CA LYS A 209 48.61 -65.84 -48.41
C LYS A 209 47.41 -64.95 -48.09
N GLN A 210 46.25 -65.51 -47.77
CA GLN A 210 45.10 -64.75 -47.31
C GLN A 210 45.35 -64.12 -45.95
N VAL A 211 45.95 -64.85 -44.99
CA VAL A 211 46.31 -64.31 -43.68
C VAL A 211 47.35 -63.17 -43.80
N LYS A 212 48.35 -63.30 -44.70
CA LYS A 212 49.31 -62.21 -44.97
C LYS A 212 48.68 -61.01 -45.68
N LEU A 213 47.74 -61.22 -46.61
CA LEU A 213 47.03 -60.13 -47.28
C LEU A 213 46.10 -59.40 -46.31
N GLU A 214 45.41 -60.13 -45.45
CA GLU A 214 44.51 -59.59 -44.44
C GLU A 214 45.27 -58.88 -43.32
N GLN A 215 46.43 -59.41 -42.89
CA GLN A 215 47.34 -58.69 -42.01
C GLN A 215 47.88 -57.41 -42.65
N ASN A 216 48.23 -57.42 -43.94
CA ASN A 216 48.66 -56.20 -44.64
C ASN A 216 47.53 -55.19 -44.81
N GLN A 217 46.30 -55.64 -45.05
CA GLN A 217 45.12 -54.77 -45.10
C GLN A 217 44.76 -54.22 -43.72
N LYS A 218 44.84 -55.03 -42.66
CA LYS A 218 44.68 -54.58 -41.27
C LYS A 218 45.76 -53.57 -40.88
N GLN A 219 47.02 -53.81 -41.27
CA GLN A 219 48.11 -52.85 -41.04
C GLN A 219 47.92 -51.55 -41.86
N LYS A 220 47.44 -51.62 -43.11
CA LYS A 220 47.10 -50.43 -43.89
C LYS A 220 45.92 -49.66 -43.29
N ARG A 221 44.87 -50.35 -42.85
CA ARG A 221 43.72 -49.75 -42.16
C ARG A 221 44.14 -49.09 -40.85
N ALA A 222 44.93 -49.79 -40.03
CA ALA A 222 45.46 -49.23 -38.78
C ALA A 222 46.39 -48.02 -39.01
N LYS A 223 47.19 -48.00 -40.07
CA LYS A 223 48.01 -46.83 -40.45
C LYS A 223 47.17 -45.66 -40.95
N LEU A 224 46.10 -45.93 -41.71
CA LEU A 224 45.15 -44.91 -42.16
C LEU A 224 44.34 -44.34 -40.99
N GLU A 225 43.90 -45.20 -40.07
CA GLU A 225 43.16 -44.85 -38.87
C GLU A 225 44.01 -44.00 -37.92
N LYS A 226 45.27 -44.40 -37.65
CA LYS A 226 46.24 -43.58 -36.90
C LYS A 226 46.52 -42.22 -37.53
N ASN A 227 46.40 -42.08 -38.86
CA ASN A 227 46.57 -40.80 -39.55
C ASN A 227 45.28 -39.96 -39.61
N GLN A 228 44.10 -40.59 -39.44
CA GLN A 228 42.80 -39.91 -39.48
C GLN A 228 42.30 -39.52 -38.09
N GLU A 229 42.62 -40.28 -37.03
CA GLU A 229 42.33 -39.95 -35.63
C GLU A 229 42.77 -38.53 -35.22
N PRO A 230 44.04 -38.12 -35.42
CA PRO A 230 44.47 -36.79 -35.03
C PRO A 230 43.80 -35.68 -35.83
N LYS A 231 43.32 -35.97 -37.05
CA LYS A 231 42.55 -35.01 -37.85
C LYS A 231 41.10 -34.88 -37.35
N ARG A 232 40.48 -35.99 -36.95
CA ARG A 232 39.14 -35.99 -36.33
C ARG A 232 39.17 -35.29 -34.97
N ALA A 233 40.14 -35.61 -34.13
CA ALA A 233 40.31 -34.97 -32.82
C ALA A 233 40.50 -33.44 -32.93
N LYS A 234 41.28 -32.96 -33.91
CA LYS A 234 41.42 -31.51 -34.16
C LYS A 234 40.12 -30.86 -34.66
N LEU A 235 39.34 -31.56 -35.48
CA LEU A 235 38.07 -31.04 -35.99
C LEU A 235 37.03 -30.95 -34.88
N GLU A 236 36.96 -31.97 -34.03
CA GLU A 236 36.07 -32.05 -32.87
C GLU A 236 36.43 -30.98 -31.84
N GLN A 237 37.73 -30.79 -31.55
CA GLN A 237 38.21 -29.74 -30.66
C GLN A 237 37.88 -28.33 -31.19
N ASN A 238 37.95 -28.11 -32.50
CA ASN A 238 37.53 -26.83 -33.11
C ASN A 238 36.00 -26.63 -33.03
N GLN A 239 35.21 -27.68 -33.24
CA GLN A 239 33.75 -27.60 -33.10
C GLN A 239 33.32 -27.31 -31.66
N GLU A 240 33.96 -27.95 -30.67
CA GLU A 240 33.73 -27.67 -29.26
C GLU A 240 34.10 -26.22 -28.91
N GLN A 241 35.23 -25.71 -29.43
CA GLN A 241 35.63 -24.31 -29.21
C GLN A 241 34.62 -23.32 -29.81
N GLU A 242 34.08 -23.60 -31.00
CA GLU A 242 33.04 -22.77 -31.62
C GLU A 242 31.72 -22.80 -30.83
N GLN A 243 31.31 -23.99 -30.35
CA GLN A 243 30.12 -24.13 -29.50
C GLN A 243 30.26 -23.35 -28.19
N VAL A 244 31.39 -23.50 -27.49
CA VAL A 244 31.69 -22.74 -26.26
C VAL A 244 31.72 -21.23 -26.53
N HIS A 245 32.24 -20.81 -27.69
CA HIS A 245 32.23 -19.39 -28.05
C HIS A 245 30.80 -18.88 -28.33
N HIS A 246 29.94 -19.68 -28.94
CA HIS A 246 28.52 -19.34 -29.15
C HIS A 246 27.74 -19.29 -27.84
N GLU A 247 27.92 -20.26 -26.94
CA GLU A 247 27.28 -20.25 -25.62
C GLU A 247 27.73 -19.05 -24.77
N LYS A 248 29.03 -18.69 -24.80
CA LYS A 248 29.51 -17.48 -24.12
C LYS A 248 28.91 -16.20 -24.68
N LYS A 249 28.68 -16.13 -25.99
CA LYS A 249 28.00 -14.98 -26.62
C LYS A 249 26.52 -14.91 -26.24
N GLN A 250 25.83 -16.05 -26.20
CA GLN A 250 24.41 -16.12 -25.81
C GLN A 250 24.22 -15.75 -24.34
N THR A 251 25.01 -16.33 -23.44
CA THR A 251 24.95 -16.02 -22.00
C THR A 251 25.25 -14.55 -21.71
N SER A 252 26.23 -13.96 -22.41
CA SER A 252 26.52 -12.52 -22.30
C SER A 252 25.35 -11.65 -22.82
N SER A 253 24.69 -12.03 -23.92
CA SER A 253 23.54 -11.27 -24.43
C SER A 253 22.32 -11.37 -23.50
N GLU A 254 22.07 -12.55 -22.93
CA GLU A 254 21.01 -12.75 -21.93
C GLU A 254 21.27 -11.96 -20.65
N GLN A 255 22.52 -11.93 -20.19
CA GLN A 255 22.91 -11.15 -19.02
C GLN A 255 22.67 -9.65 -19.26
N ASN A 256 23.08 -9.12 -20.41
CA ASN A 256 22.83 -7.73 -20.80
C ASN A 256 21.32 -7.42 -20.86
N GLN A 257 20.50 -8.35 -21.35
CA GLN A 257 19.04 -8.18 -21.41
C GLN A 257 18.42 -8.17 -20.01
N ARG A 258 18.87 -9.04 -19.10
CA ARG A 258 18.43 -9.05 -17.69
C ARG A 258 18.82 -7.76 -16.97
N GLU A 259 20.03 -7.28 -17.20
CA GLU A 259 20.49 -6.00 -16.64
C GLU A 259 19.66 -4.82 -17.16
N ALA A 260 19.33 -4.79 -18.45
CA ALA A 260 18.46 -3.77 -19.03
C ALA A 260 17.04 -3.81 -18.41
N GLN A 261 16.45 -5.00 -18.27
CA GLN A 261 15.16 -5.16 -17.60
C GLN A 261 15.20 -4.75 -16.13
N HIS A 262 16.28 -5.08 -15.42
CA HIS A 262 16.45 -4.67 -14.04
C HIS A 262 16.57 -3.14 -13.93
N LYS A 263 17.37 -2.49 -14.78
CA LYS A 263 17.49 -1.02 -14.83
C LYS A 263 16.14 -0.35 -15.13
N GLN A 264 15.36 -0.89 -16.07
CA GLN A 264 14.03 -0.39 -16.38
C GLN A 264 13.06 -0.54 -15.19
N LYS A 265 13.08 -1.69 -14.49
CA LYS A 265 12.28 -1.90 -13.29
C LYS A 265 12.67 -0.94 -12.14
N GLN A 266 13.97 -0.68 -11.96
CA GLN A 266 14.45 0.26 -10.94
C GLN A 266 14.02 1.70 -11.28
N SER A 267 14.19 2.13 -12.53
CA SER A 267 13.73 3.44 -13.01
C SER A 267 12.21 3.64 -12.78
N TRP A 268 11.39 2.63 -13.08
CA TRP A 268 9.95 2.69 -12.82
C TRP A 268 9.62 2.78 -11.33
N ARG A 269 10.34 2.03 -10.47
CA ARG A 269 10.17 2.11 -9.01
C ARG A 269 10.52 3.50 -8.48
N GLU A 270 11.62 4.09 -8.93
CA GLU A 270 12.02 5.44 -8.55
C GLU A 270 11.01 6.49 -9.01
N GLN A 271 10.48 6.38 -10.24
CA GLN A 271 9.45 7.28 -10.74
C GLN A 271 8.17 7.18 -9.91
N LYS A 272 7.74 5.95 -9.57
CA LYS A 272 6.55 5.72 -8.73
C LYS A 272 6.75 6.26 -7.31
N GLN A 273 7.95 6.11 -6.73
CA GLN A 273 8.29 6.70 -5.44
C GLN A 273 8.26 8.24 -5.49
N LYS A 274 8.82 8.85 -6.54
CA LYS A 274 8.76 10.31 -6.73
C LYS A 274 7.33 10.82 -6.87
N GLN A 275 6.48 10.10 -7.60
CA GLN A 275 5.06 10.45 -7.73
C GLN A 275 4.35 10.36 -6.38
N ALA A 276 4.54 9.27 -5.64
CA ALA A 276 3.95 9.10 -4.31
C ALA A 276 4.41 10.21 -3.34
N GLN A 277 5.68 10.60 -3.41
CA GLN A 277 6.22 11.70 -2.60
C GLN A 277 5.57 13.05 -2.96
N GLN A 278 5.38 13.34 -4.25
CA GLN A 278 4.70 14.56 -4.70
C GLN A 278 3.22 14.60 -4.28
N GLU A 279 2.53 13.47 -4.33
CA GLU A 279 1.13 13.35 -3.88
C GLU A 279 1.04 13.57 -2.36
N MET A 280 1.94 12.99 -1.58
CA MET A 280 2.02 13.21 -0.13
C MET A 280 2.30 14.67 0.21
N GLU A 281 3.19 15.34 -0.52
CA GLU A 281 3.44 16.78 -0.33
C GLU A 281 2.22 17.65 -0.70
N ARG A 282 1.45 17.27 -1.73
CA ARG A 282 0.20 17.96 -2.08
C ARG A 282 -0.83 17.81 -0.96
N ALA A 283 -1.04 16.59 -0.48
CA ALA A 283 -1.94 16.32 0.64
C ALA A 283 -1.50 17.08 1.90
N GLY A 284 -0.20 17.13 2.19
CA GLY A 284 0.35 17.91 3.30
C GLY A 284 0.03 19.40 3.20
N ARG A 285 0.16 20.00 1.99
CA ARG A 285 -0.21 21.40 1.74
C ARG A 285 -1.70 21.68 1.90
N GLU A 286 -2.56 20.74 1.50
CA GLU A 286 -4.02 20.87 1.69
C GLU A 286 -4.42 20.82 3.17
N ILE A 287 -3.83 19.91 3.94
CA ILE A 287 -4.02 19.83 5.39
C ILE A 287 -3.55 21.13 6.06
N GLU A 288 -2.38 21.65 5.68
CA GLU A 288 -1.88 22.92 6.21
C GLU A 288 -2.83 24.08 5.91
N TRP A 289 -3.35 24.16 4.68
CA TRP A 289 -4.32 25.16 4.27
C TRP A 289 -5.63 25.07 5.08
N ALA A 290 -6.14 23.85 5.27
CA ALA A 290 -7.32 23.60 6.09
C ALA A 290 -7.07 24.01 7.57
N GLY A 291 -5.90 23.68 8.11
CA GLY A 291 -5.46 24.12 9.43
C GLY A 291 -5.48 25.64 9.59
N ARG A 292 -4.90 26.38 8.63
CA ARG A 292 -4.91 27.85 8.63
C ARG A 292 -6.33 28.42 8.53
N LYS A 293 -7.23 27.79 7.76
CA LYS A 293 -8.64 28.20 7.64
C LYS A 293 -9.38 28.01 8.96
N MET A 294 -9.19 26.89 9.64
CA MET A 294 -9.76 26.64 10.97
C MET A 294 -9.21 27.61 12.02
N GLU A 295 -7.91 27.92 12.00
CA GLU A 295 -7.31 28.88 12.92
C GLU A 295 -7.89 30.29 12.75
N ARG A 296 -8.15 30.72 11.50
CA ARG A 296 -8.85 31.99 11.23
C ARG A 296 -10.28 31.97 11.77
N ALA A 297 -11.03 30.89 11.49
CA ALA A 297 -12.38 30.73 11.99
C ALA A 297 -12.43 30.76 13.53
N GLY A 298 -11.49 30.09 14.20
CA GLY A 298 -11.34 30.12 15.65
C GLY A 298 -11.09 31.53 16.19
N ARG A 299 -10.19 32.30 15.56
CA ARG A 299 -9.96 33.71 15.92
C ARG A 299 -11.19 34.58 15.71
N ASP A 300 -11.96 34.38 14.65
CA ASP A 300 -13.18 35.13 14.40
C ASP A 300 -14.29 34.79 15.43
N LEU A 301 -14.40 33.52 15.80
CA LEU A 301 -15.30 33.05 16.85
C LEU A 301 -14.92 33.64 18.22
N GLU A 302 -13.62 33.67 18.54
CA GLU A 302 -13.10 34.29 19.76
C GLU A 302 -13.38 35.80 19.79
N ARG A 303 -13.18 36.52 18.68
CA ARG A 303 -13.53 37.94 18.56
C ARG A 303 -15.03 38.16 18.75
N ALA A 304 -15.88 37.33 18.14
CA ALA A 304 -17.32 37.42 18.29
C ALA A 304 -17.74 37.21 19.75
N TYR A 305 -17.16 36.21 20.42
CA TYR A 305 -17.41 35.92 21.83
C TYR A 305 -16.99 37.08 22.74
N ARG A 306 -15.76 37.58 22.59
CA ARG A 306 -15.27 38.74 23.34
C ARG A 306 -16.15 39.97 23.11
N ASN A 307 -16.51 40.26 21.86
CA ASN A 307 -17.36 41.40 21.53
C ASN A 307 -18.78 41.30 22.10
N GLN A 308 -19.39 40.11 22.10
CA GLN A 308 -20.75 39.92 22.61
C GLN A 308 -20.79 39.99 24.14
N HIS A 309 -19.83 39.35 24.81
CA HIS A 309 -19.77 39.32 26.27
C HIS A 309 -19.38 40.69 26.85
N GLN A 310 -18.41 41.37 26.23
CA GLN A 310 -18.03 42.73 26.63
C GLN A 310 -19.16 43.74 26.37
N LYS A 311 -19.87 43.66 25.24
CA LYS A 311 -21.01 44.56 24.96
C LYS A 311 -22.19 44.35 25.91
N ARG A 312 -22.46 43.11 26.34
CA ARG A 312 -23.51 42.85 27.35
C ARG A 312 -23.09 43.38 28.72
N ALA A 313 -21.88 43.07 29.17
CA ALA A 313 -21.35 43.57 30.44
C ALA A 313 -21.32 45.12 30.49
N TRP A 314 -20.89 45.77 29.41
CA TRP A 314 -20.88 47.24 29.33
C TRP A 314 -22.28 47.85 29.43
N ARG A 315 -23.29 47.28 28.77
CA ARG A 315 -24.68 47.77 28.88
C ARG A 315 -25.25 47.59 30.28
N GLU A 316 -24.88 46.54 30.99
CA GLU A 316 -25.32 46.31 32.37
C GLU A 316 -24.71 47.32 33.34
N ILE A 317 -23.42 47.64 33.16
CA ILE A 317 -22.73 48.70 33.92
C ILE A 317 -23.38 50.06 33.65
N GLU A 318 -23.61 50.42 32.38
CA GLU A 318 -24.25 51.69 32.02
C GLU A 318 -25.67 51.81 32.60
N LEU A 319 -26.43 50.71 32.62
CA LEU A 319 -27.75 50.67 33.25
C LEU A 319 -27.66 50.86 34.77
N ALA A 320 -26.66 50.27 35.42
CA ALA A 320 -26.41 50.42 36.85
C ALA A 320 -26.00 51.86 37.20
N GLU A 321 -25.12 52.49 36.43
CA GLU A 321 -24.74 53.90 36.58
C GLU A 321 -25.95 54.82 36.49
N ARG A 322 -26.81 54.66 35.47
CA ARG A 322 -28.04 55.46 35.32
C ARG A 322 -29.04 55.26 36.47
N LYS A 323 -29.04 54.08 37.12
CA LYS A 323 -29.86 53.83 38.30
C LYS A 323 -29.27 54.52 39.53
N MET A 324 -27.96 54.40 39.74
CA MET A 324 -27.27 55.08 40.84
C MET A 324 -27.37 56.60 40.72
N GLU A 325 -27.30 57.14 39.50
CA GLU A 325 -27.49 58.57 39.25
C GLU A 325 -28.89 59.04 39.64
N ARG A 326 -29.93 58.25 39.34
CA ARG A 326 -31.31 58.55 39.80
C ARG A 326 -31.42 58.54 41.32
N VAL A 327 -30.87 57.51 41.97
CA VAL A 327 -30.84 57.42 43.44
C VAL A 327 -30.08 58.60 44.04
N GLY A 328 -28.95 58.99 43.45
CA GLY A 328 -28.17 60.16 43.87
C GLY A 328 -28.97 61.45 43.80
N ARG A 329 -29.70 61.69 42.69
CA ARG A 329 -30.59 62.87 42.54
C ARG A 329 -31.75 62.85 43.55
N GLU A 330 -32.31 61.70 43.86
CA GLU A 330 -33.36 61.57 44.88
C GLU A 330 -32.82 61.87 46.29
N MET A 331 -31.65 61.32 46.60
CA MET A 331 -30.97 61.58 47.87
C MET A 331 -30.59 63.05 48.02
N GLU A 332 -30.11 63.70 46.96
CA GLU A 332 -29.81 65.14 46.95
C GLU A 332 -31.08 65.97 47.21
N ARG A 333 -32.21 65.63 46.59
CA ARG A 333 -33.50 66.29 46.88
C ARG A 333 -33.93 66.08 48.33
N ALA A 334 -33.75 64.88 48.87
CA ALA A 334 -34.05 64.60 50.27
C ALA A 334 -33.15 65.42 51.21
N GLY A 335 -31.85 65.49 50.92
CA GLY A 335 -30.88 66.34 51.63
C GLY A 335 -31.31 67.81 51.66
N ARG A 336 -31.68 68.38 50.50
CA ARG A 336 -32.19 69.76 50.42
C ARG A 336 -33.48 69.98 51.21
N LYS A 337 -34.36 68.98 51.31
CA LYS A 337 -35.57 69.08 52.15
C LYS A 337 -35.23 69.08 53.63
N MET A 338 -34.34 68.19 54.07
CA MET A 338 -33.86 68.15 55.45
C MET A 338 -33.13 69.44 55.83
N GLU A 339 -32.31 69.99 54.94
CA GLU A 339 -31.61 71.25 55.15
C GLU A 339 -32.59 72.42 55.37
N ARG A 340 -33.68 72.49 54.60
CA ARG A 340 -34.74 73.49 54.83
C ARG A 340 -35.43 73.29 56.16
N ALA A 341 -35.82 72.06 56.49
CA ALA A 341 -36.45 71.75 57.77
C ALA A 341 -35.53 72.09 58.96
N GLY A 342 -34.21 71.89 58.80
CA GLY A 342 -33.21 72.31 59.78
C GLY A 342 -33.20 73.82 59.98
N ARG A 343 -33.19 74.60 58.89
CA ARG A 343 -33.27 76.08 58.97
C ARG A 343 -34.57 76.56 59.60
N GLU A 344 -35.71 75.93 59.27
CA GLU A 344 -37.01 76.25 59.88
C GLU A 344 -37.01 75.99 61.39
N LEU A 345 -36.39 74.89 61.84
CA LEU A 345 -36.23 74.60 63.27
C LEU A 345 -35.28 75.60 63.97
N GLU A 346 -34.17 75.97 63.33
CA GLU A 346 -33.25 77.00 63.83
C GLU A 346 -33.96 78.36 63.99
N GLU A 347 -34.78 78.75 63.00
CA GLU A 347 -35.59 79.97 63.06
C GLU A 347 -36.62 79.92 64.20
N GLN A 348 -37.31 78.78 64.40
CA GLN A 348 -38.25 78.60 65.50
C GLN A 348 -37.57 78.69 66.88
N CYS A 349 -36.37 78.14 67.02
CA CYS A 349 -35.59 78.23 68.25
C CYS A 349 -35.09 79.64 68.56
N TYR A 350 -34.93 80.51 67.56
CA TYR A 350 -34.50 81.89 67.76
C TYR A 350 -35.64 82.82 68.20
N ILE A 351 -36.91 82.41 68.00
CA ILE A 351 -38.11 83.19 68.34
C ILE A 351 -38.64 82.88 69.76
N MET A 352 -38.27 81.73 70.33
CA MET A 352 -38.54 81.38 71.73
C MET A 352 -37.46 81.93 72.66
#